data_AF-A0A815DDI0-F1
#
_entry.id   AF-A0A815DDI0-F1
#
_cell.length_a   1.000
_cell.length_b   1.000
_cell.length_c   1.000
_cell.angle_alpha   90.00
_cell.angle_beta   90.00
_cell.angle_gamma   90.00
#
_symmetry.space_group_name_H-M   'P 1'
#
loop_
_entity.id
_entity.type
_entity.pdbx_description
1 polymer ?
#
loop_
_entity_poly.entity_id
_entity_poly.type
_entity_poly.pdbx_seq_one_letter_code
_entity_poly.pdbx_strand_id
1 'polypeptide(L)'
;MSMTGVTRNSEFNLDRHDWPPKGHLKRNRFVTQYEYLQSGGLRDVYLAKDTVTGQALVAKRFNQPGYSWSDDVELSQITQSYAEAFNEHLGYECVQCITPLIDGCTKDIGGPFQAGEKVIIEPCIGVRAYKKFNSNNGWHDEVTEEMAAFTHFTYNESRGRLIVCDLQGVKKSGGRFILTDPAICSLSQNYGATDMGEEGIRAFFANHTCNYICNEWKRHPRSSRSYHTQRRTSFR
;
A
#
# COMPACT_ATOMS: atom_id res chain seq x y z
N MET A 1 -31.40 8.94 -15.86
CA MET A 1 -29.97 9.03 -16.20
C MET A 1 -29.33 7.70 -15.85
N SER A 2 -28.93 6.89 -16.83
CA SER A 2 -28.29 5.60 -16.53
C SER A 2 -26.96 5.86 -15.84
N MET A 3 -26.82 5.42 -14.59
CA MET A 3 -25.52 5.34 -13.95
C MET A 3 -24.73 4.26 -14.68
N THR A 4 -23.96 4.63 -15.70
CA THR A 4 -22.87 3.76 -16.17
C THR A 4 -21.91 3.60 -14.99
N GLY A 5 -22.03 2.45 -14.33
CA GLY A 5 -21.36 2.12 -13.08
C GLY A 5 -19.88 1.82 -13.30
N VAL A 6 -19.08 2.11 -12.27
CA VAL A 6 -17.74 1.53 -12.13
C VAL A 6 -17.93 0.03 -11.93
N THR A 7 -17.13 -0.79 -12.60
CA THR A 7 -17.16 -2.27 -12.51
C THR A 7 -15.83 -2.79 -11.98
N ARG A 8 -15.72 -4.07 -11.61
CA ARG A 8 -14.44 -4.67 -11.16
C ARG A 8 -13.26 -4.53 -12.13
N ASN A 9 -13.54 -4.31 -13.40
CA ASN A 9 -12.51 -4.11 -14.42
C ASN A 9 -12.12 -2.63 -14.59
N SER A 10 -12.79 -1.72 -13.86
CA SER A 10 -12.51 -0.30 -13.92
C SER A 10 -11.32 0.04 -13.04
N GLU A 11 -10.43 0.87 -13.56
CA GLU A 11 -9.26 1.39 -12.85
C GLU A 11 -9.31 2.91 -12.82
N PHE A 12 -8.66 3.49 -11.83
CA PHE A 12 -8.39 4.91 -11.80
C PHE A 12 -7.27 5.24 -12.80
N ASN A 13 -7.51 6.19 -13.69
CA ASN A 13 -6.49 6.64 -14.63
C ASN A 13 -5.56 7.67 -13.98
N LEU A 14 -4.45 7.18 -13.40
CA LEU A 14 -3.42 8.01 -12.76
C LEU A 14 -2.62 8.87 -13.75
N ASP A 15 -2.68 8.61 -15.06
CA ASP A 15 -2.02 9.42 -16.09
C ASP A 15 -2.84 10.66 -16.48
N ARG A 16 -4.16 10.63 -16.21
CA ARG A 16 -5.10 11.72 -16.54
C ARG A 16 -5.59 12.49 -15.33
N HIS A 17 -5.46 11.92 -14.14
CA HIS A 17 -5.98 12.50 -12.90
C HIS A 17 -4.94 12.43 -11.80
N ASP A 18 -4.67 13.58 -11.18
CA ASP A 18 -3.79 13.66 -10.02
C ASP A 18 -4.40 12.92 -8.81
N TRP A 19 -3.55 12.20 -8.08
CA TRP A 19 -3.88 11.67 -6.77
C TRP A 19 -2.71 11.85 -5.77
N PRO A 20 -2.94 12.45 -4.58
CA PRO A 20 -4.17 13.13 -4.17
C PRO A 20 -4.57 14.27 -5.10
N PRO A 21 -5.87 14.60 -5.22
CA PRO A 21 -6.33 15.69 -6.08
C PRO A 21 -5.74 17.03 -5.66
N LYS A 22 -5.23 17.82 -6.62
CA LYS A 22 -4.67 19.16 -6.38
C LYS A 22 -5.75 20.17 -5.98
N GLY A 23 -5.39 21.14 -5.14
CA GLY A 23 -6.25 22.25 -4.72
C GLY A 23 -7.16 21.91 -3.54
N HIS A 24 -8.29 22.61 -3.42
CA HIS A 24 -9.21 22.41 -2.29
C HIS A 24 -9.90 21.04 -2.39
N LEU A 25 -9.64 20.19 -1.40
CA LEU A 25 -10.27 18.87 -1.30
C LEU A 25 -11.77 19.01 -1.01
N LYS A 26 -12.59 18.69 -2.01
CA LYS A 26 -14.02 18.44 -1.77
C LYS A 26 -14.15 17.27 -0.79
N ARG A 27 -15.02 17.40 0.20
CA ARG A 27 -15.40 16.31 1.09
C ARG A 27 -16.51 15.47 0.45
N ASN A 28 -16.68 14.26 0.93
CA ASN A 28 -17.72 13.34 0.50
C ASN A 28 -17.63 13.04 -1.00
N ARG A 29 -16.50 12.47 -1.39
CA ARG A 29 -16.11 12.23 -2.79
C ARG A 29 -16.40 10.81 -3.25
N PHE A 30 -16.89 9.91 -2.41
CA PHE A 30 -17.13 8.54 -2.85
C PHE A 30 -18.56 8.07 -2.62
N VAL A 31 -18.98 7.18 -3.52
CA VAL A 31 -20.21 6.38 -3.44
C VAL A 31 -19.90 4.93 -3.79
N THR A 32 -20.67 4.00 -3.24
CA THR A 32 -20.48 2.54 -3.41
C THR A 32 -21.79 1.85 -3.70
N GLN A 33 -21.77 0.72 -4.43
CA GLN A 33 -22.96 -0.08 -4.77
C GLN A 33 -22.93 -1.51 -4.14
N TYR A 34 -22.53 -1.65 -2.88
CA TYR A 34 -22.32 -2.94 -2.17
C TYR A 34 -21.30 -3.89 -2.81
N GLU A 35 -20.47 -3.42 -3.74
CA GLU A 35 -19.50 -4.28 -4.40
C GLU A 35 -18.26 -4.51 -3.53
N TYR A 36 -18.32 -5.56 -2.71
CA TYR A 36 -17.20 -6.07 -1.92
C TYR A 36 -16.15 -6.72 -2.83
N LEU A 37 -14.89 -6.32 -2.65
CA LEU A 37 -13.77 -6.85 -3.42
C LEU A 37 -13.02 -7.93 -2.64
N GLN A 38 -12.57 -7.61 -1.43
CA GLN A 38 -11.70 -8.48 -0.63
C GLN A 38 -11.67 -8.04 0.84
N SER A 39 -11.28 -8.94 1.74
CA SER A 39 -10.89 -8.63 3.13
C SER A 39 -9.40 -8.89 3.30
N GLY A 40 -8.71 -7.90 3.85
CA GLY A 40 -7.33 -7.99 4.31
C GLY A 40 -7.24 -8.29 5.81
N GLY A 41 -6.04 -8.20 6.37
CA GLY A 41 -5.82 -8.47 7.79
C GLY A 41 -6.64 -7.55 8.72
N LEU A 42 -6.69 -6.26 8.39
CA LEU A 42 -7.33 -5.23 9.24
C LEU A 42 -8.54 -4.56 8.58
N ARG A 43 -8.74 -4.74 7.27
CA ARG A 43 -9.71 -3.94 6.50
C ARG A 43 -10.44 -4.74 5.45
N ASP A 44 -11.71 -4.43 5.27
CA ASP A 44 -12.52 -4.83 4.12
C ASP A 44 -12.43 -3.77 3.02
N VAL A 45 -12.36 -4.21 1.77
CA VAL A 45 -12.18 -3.37 0.59
C VAL A 45 -13.41 -3.45 -0.30
N TYR A 46 -13.95 -2.30 -0.66
CA TYR A 46 -15.14 -2.16 -1.48
C TYR A 46 -14.85 -1.29 -2.70
N LEU A 47 -15.44 -1.65 -3.85
CA LEU A 47 -15.38 -0.81 -5.03
C LEU A 47 -16.21 0.46 -4.82
N ALA A 48 -15.64 1.58 -5.20
CA ALA A 48 -16.23 2.89 -5.07
C ALA A 48 -16.08 3.69 -6.36
N LYS A 49 -16.83 4.78 -6.47
CA LYS A 49 -16.73 5.74 -7.57
C LYS A 49 -16.46 7.13 -7.01
N ASP A 50 -15.46 7.81 -7.55
CA ASP A 50 -15.23 9.23 -7.26
C ASP A 50 -16.38 10.05 -7.85
N THR A 51 -17.09 10.81 -7.02
CA THR A 51 -18.22 11.66 -7.44
C THR A 51 -17.76 12.88 -8.22
N VAL A 52 -16.47 13.24 -8.15
CA VAL A 52 -15.91 14.39 -8.87
C VAL A 52 -15.44 14.00 -10.27
N THR A 53 -14.65 12.94 -10.38
CA THR A 53 -14.02 12.53 -11.65
C THR A 53 -14.78 11.39 -12.35
N GLY A 54 -15.66 10.69 -11.65
CA GLY A 54 -16.31 9.48 -12.12
C GLY A 54 -15.41 8.24 -12.17
N GLN A 55 -14.13 8.36 -11.75
CA GLN A 55 -13.14 7.28 -11.79
C GLN A 55 -13.40 6.22 -10.70
N ALA A 56 -12.83 5.04 -10.90
CA ALA A 56 -12.88 3.94 -9.95
C ALA A 56 -12.02 4.23 -8.72
N LEU A 57 -12.59 4.10 -7.53
CA LEU A 57 -11.89 4.12 -6.26
C LEU A 57 -12.06 2.77 -5.57
N VAL A 58 -11.28 2.55 -4.52
CA VAL A 58 -11.64 1.60 -3.47
C VAL A 58 -11.85 2.35 -2.16
N ALA A 59 -12.83 1.91 -1.38
CA ALA A 59 -13.06 2.35 -0.01
C ALA A 59 -12.67 1.21 0.93
N LYS A 60 -11.83 1.49 1.93
CA LYS A 60 -11.37 0.49 2.90
C LYS A 60 -11.93 0.79 4.28
N ARG A 61 -12.58 -0.20 4.90
CA ARG A 61 -13.18 -0.11 6.24
C ARG A 61 -12.45 -1.03 7.21
N PHE A 62 -12.14 -0.58 8.42
CA PHE A 62 -11.58 -1.47 9.42
C PHE A 62 -12.59 -2.56 9.77
N ASN A 63 -12.14 -3.81 9.77
CA ASN A 63 -12.97 -4.96 10.12
C ASN A 63 -13.00 -5.20 11.65
N GLN A 64 -12.20 -4.44 12.40
CA GLN A 64 -12.12 -4.46 13.86
C GLN A 64 -11.95 -3.03 14.41
N PRO A 65 -12.45 -2.73 15.62
CA PRO A 65 -12.25 -1.43 16.25
C PRO A 65 -10.80 -1.23 16.74
N GLY A 66 -10.45 0.00 17.09
CA GLY A 66 -9.19 0.32 17.78
C GLY A 66 -8.04 0.81 16.91
N TYR A 67 -8.28 1.06 15.61
CA TYR A 67 -7.29 1.55 14.67
C TYR A 67 -7.61 2.98 14.22
N SER A 68 -6.58 3.74 13.86
CA SER A 68 -6.72 5.10 13.35
C SER A 68 -6.45 5.19 11.86
N TRP A 69 -7.33 5.88 11.14
CA TRP A 69 -7.14 6.18 9.72
C TRP A 69 -5.96 7.12 9.46
N SER A 70 -5.59 7.94 10.45
CA SER A 70 -4.41 8.82 10.33
C SER A 70 -3.13 8.02 10.16
N ASP A 71 -3.04 6.87 10.82
CA ASP A 71 -1.83 6.05 10.83
C ASP A 71 -1.59 5.47 9.43
N ASP A 72 -2.65 5.03 8.75
CA ASP A 72 -2.59 4.55 7.35
C ASP A 72 -2.11 5.64 6.38
N VAL A 73 -2.59 6.87 6.58
CA VAL A 73 -2.19 8.03 5.77
C VAL A 73 -0.73 8.37 6.03
N GLU A 74 -0.31 8.44 7.30
CA GLU A 74 1.07 8.75 7.69
C GLU A 74 2.05 7.69 7.18
N LEU A 75 1.73 6.40 7.33
CA LEU A 75 2.55 5.30 6.82
C LEU A 75 2.75 5.37 5.31
N SER A 76 1.68 5.68 4.57
CA SER A 76 1.74 5.82 3.13
C SER A 76 2.55 7.05 2.70
N GLN A 77 2.46 8.16 3.44
CA GLN A 77 3.27 9.35 3.20
C GLN A 77 4.75 9.11 3.46
N ILE A 78 5.09 8.46 4.59
CA ILE A 78 6.48 8.07 4.90
C ILE A 78 7.03 7.15 3.81
N THR A 79 6.22 6.17 3.38
CA THR A 79 6.61 5.24 2.32
C THR A 79 6.81 5.97 0.99
N GLN A 80 5.95 6.93 0.65
CA GLN A 80 6.11 7.75 -0.54
C GLN A 80 7.42 8.57 -0.51
N SER A 81 7.78 9.15 0.64
CA SER A 81 9.07 9.85 0.79
C SER A 81 10.28 8.93 0.56
N TYR A 82 10.23 7.68 1.05
CA TYR A 82 11.27 6.70 0.72
C TYR A 82 11.26 6.29 -0.75
N ALA A 83 10.09 6.18 -1.38
CA ALA A 83 9.97 5.87 -2.80
C ALA A 83 10.59 6.97 -3.66
N GLU A 84 10.40 8.25 -3.30
CA GLU A 84 11.03 9.39 -3.95
C GLU A 84 12.56 9.34 -3.85
N ALA A 85 13.09 9.13 -2.64
CA ALA A 85 14.54 8.98 -2.44
C ALA A 85 15.12 7.77 -3.19
N PHE A 86 14.38 6.66 -3.26
CA PHE A 86 14.79 5.48 -4.02
C PHE A 86 14.81 5.74 -5.52
N ASN A 87 13.78 6.40 -6.06
CA ASN A 87 13.73 6.78 -7.47
C ASN A 87 14.87 7.75 -7.84
N GLU A 88 15.17 8.70 -6.95
CA GLU A 88 16.30 9.60 -7.11
C GLU A 88 17.63 8.83 -7.14
N HIS A 89 17.81 7.86 -6.23
CA HIS A 89 18.99 6.99 -6.21
C HIS A 89 19.15 6.19 -7.52
N LEU A 90 18.05 5.72 -8.11
CA LEU A 90 18.06 4.93 -9.34
C LEU A 90 18.16 5.79 -10.61
N GLY A 91 17.82 7.07 -10.54
CA GLY A 91 17.72 7.96 -11.71
C GLY A 91 16.49 7.72 -12.58
N TYR A 92 15.49 6.98 -12.11
CA TYR A 92 14.22 6.76 -12.80
C TYR A 92 13.06 6.47 -11.83
N GLU A 93 11.83 6.66 -12.27
CA GLU A 93 10.63 6.38 -11.48
C GLU A 93 10.34 4.88 -11.39
N CYS A 94 10.88 4.24 -10.36
CA CYS A 94 10.67 2.82 -10.08
C CYS A 94 9.41 2.58 -9.24
N VAL A 95 9.22 3.36 -8.18
CA VAL A 95 8.18 3.14 -7.15
C VAL A 95 7.36 4.40 -6.92
N GLN A 96 6.04 4.24 -6.82
CA GLN A 96 5.13 5.26 -6.32
C GLN A 96 4.22 4.61 -5.28
N CYS A 97 4.09 5.22 -4.11
CA CYS A 97 3.14 4.82 -3.08
C CYS A 97 1.92 5.75 -3.09
N ILE A 98 0.74 5.15 -3.18
CA ILE A 98 -0.52 5.86 -3.08
C ILE A 98 -0.74 6.29 -1.63
N THR A 99 -0.88 7.60 -1.41
CA THR A 99 -1.39 8.12 -0.14
C THR A 99 -2.92 8.09 -0.18
N PRO A 100 -3.59 7.33 0.70
CA PRO A 100 -5.05 7.32 0.76
C PRO A 100 -5.59 8.64 1.35
N LEU A 101 -6.89 8.87 1.17
CA LEU A 101 -7.60 10.02 1.76
C LEU A 101 -8.63 9.54 2.77
N ILE A 102 -8.71 10.21 3.92
CA ILE A 102 -9.82 10.02 4.85
C ILE A 102 -11.03 10.79 4.31
N ASP A 103 -12.13 10.11 4.04
CA ASP A 103 -13.32 10.73 3.48
C ASP A 103 -14.61 10.10 4.01
N GLY A 104 -15.70 10.86 3.92
CA GLY A 104 -17.04 10.44 4.32
C GLY A 104 -17.84 9.88 3.15
N CYS A 105 -18.63 8.83 3.37
CA CYS A 105 -19.54 8.34 2.32
C CYS A 105 -20.58 9.42 1.97
N THR A 106 -20.77 9.71 0.67
CA THR A 106 -21.60 10.85 0.23
C THR A 106 -23.08 10.66 0.55
N LYS A 107 -23.65 9.51 0.15
CA LYS A 107 -25.02 9.08 0.41
C LYS A 107 -25.08 7.56 0.29
N ASP A 108 -25.94 6.95 1.09
CA ASP A 108 -26.30 5.55 0.93
C ASP A 108 -27.12 5.39 -0.37
N ILE A 109 -26.46 4.93 -1.43
CA ILE A 109 -27.09 4.60 -2.71
C ILE A 109 -27.23 3.09 -2.87
N GLY A 110 -27.40 2.38 -1.75
CA GLY A 110 -27.25 0.94 -1.69
C GLY A 110 -25.78 0.57 -1.60
N GLY A 111 -25.10 1.05 -0.56
CA GLY A 111 -23.71 0.72 -0.24
C GLY A 111 -23.54 0.24 1.20
N PRO A 112 -22.42 -0.43 1.57
CA PRO A 112 -22.23 -0.97 2.91
C PRO A 112 -21.91 0.10 3.95
N PHE A 113 -21.93 1.38 3.55
CA PHE A 113 -21.50 2.53 4.32
C PHE A 113 -22.68 3.45 4.61
N GLN A 114 -22.76 3.92 5.85
CA GLN A 114 -23.71 4.96 6.22
C GLN A 114 -23.26 6.32 5.67
N ALA A 115 -24.21 7.21 5.36
CA ALA A 115 -23.87 8.57 4.94
C ALA A 115 -23.03 9.28 6.04
N GLY A 116 -21.88 9.82 5.66
CA GLY A 116 -20.93 10.44 6.58
C GLY A 116 -20.00 9.48 7.33
N GLU A 117 -20.16 8.17 7.19
CA GLU A 117 -19.20 7.19 7.72
C GLU A 117 -17.82 7.44 7.13
N LYS A 118 -16.82 7.62 8.01
CA LYS A 118 -15.44 7.91 7.62
C LYS A 118 -14.67 6.62 7.38
N VAL A 119 -14.02 6.58 6.22
CA VAL A 119 -13.14 5.50 5.78
C VAL A 119 -11.93 6.11 5.10
N ILE A 120 -10.97 5.28 4.73
CA ILE A 120 -9.97 5.68 3.73
C ILE A 120 -10.44 5.29 2.32
N ILE A 121 -10.19 6.18 1.37
CA ILE A 121 -10.39 5.96 -0.06
C ILE A 121 -9.08 6.13 -0.82
N GLU A 122 -8.93 5.39 -1.91
CA GLU A 122 -7.77 5.49 -2.79
C GLU A 122 -8.12 5.07 -4.23
N PRO A 123 -7.27 5.39 -5.23
CA PRO A 123 -7.44 4.97 -6.61
C PRO A 123 -7.55 3.45 -6.71
N CYS A 124 -8.51 2.94 -7.47
CA CYS A 124 -8.52 1.51 -7.81
C CYS A 124 -7.43 1.24 -8.85
N ILE A 125 -6.28 0.70 -8.45
CA ILE A 125 -5.08 0.57 -9.30
C ILE A 125 -4.98 -0.73 -10.11
N GLY A 126 -5.98 -1.62 -10.04
CA GLY A 126 -6.11 -2.81 -10.88
C GLY A 126 -6.42 -4.07 -10.10
N VAL A 127 -7.71 -4.44 -10.04
CA VAL A 127 -8.20 -5.58 -9.24
C VAL A 127 -7.57 -6.92 -9.64
N ARG A 128 -7.33 -7.14 -10.94
CA ARG A 128 -6.79 -8.43 -11.45
C ARG A 128 -5.27 -8.49 -11.49
N ALA A 129 -4.61 -7.35 -11.65
CA ALA A 129 -3.15 -7.25 -11.73
C ALA A 129 -2.50 -7.09 -10.35
N TYR A 130 -3.31 -6.93 -9.30
CA TYR A 130 -2.85 -6.71 -7.94
C TYR A 130 -2.02 -7.89 -7.44
N LYS A 131 -0.86 -7.59 -6.87
CA LYS A 131 0.08 -8.57 -6.35
C LYS A 131 0.71 -8.07 -5.06
N LYS A 132 0.94 -9.00 -4.14
CA LYS A 132 1.78 -8.80 -2.96
C LYS A 132 3.21 -9.26 -3.27
N PHE A 133 4.19 -8.40 -3.06
CA PHE A 133 5.59 -8.60 -3.41
C PHE A 133 6.43 -9.03 -2.20
N ASN A 134 6.09 -8.56 -1.00
CA ASN A 134 6.67 -9.06 0.24
C ASN A 134 5.70 -8.87 1.42
N SER A 135 6.12 -9.28 2.61
CA SER A 135 5.36 -9.14 3.85
C SER A 135 6.22 -8.60 4.99
N ASN A 136 5.55 -8.18 6.07
CA ASN A 136 6.20 -7.76 7.31
C ASN A 136 6.84 -8.89 8.13
N ASN A 137 6.56 -10.16 7.79
CA ASN A 137 7.15 -11.34 8.46
C ASN A 137 8.28 -12.01 7.66
N GLY A 138 8.82 -11.32 6.64
CA GLY A 138 9.99 -11.77 5.87
C GLY A 138 9.70 -12.65 4.66
N TRP A 139 8.43 -12.94 4.34
CA TRP A 139 8.10 -13.54 3.04
C TRP A 139 8.33 -12.51 1.93
N HIS A 140 8.89 -12.94 0.81
CA HIS A 140 9.01 -12.13 -0.40
C HIS A 140 8.85 -12.99 -1.65
N ASP A 141 8.44 -12.35 -2.73
CA ASP A 141 8.34 -12.95 -4.04
C ASP A 141 9.70 -12.87 -4.76
N GLU A 142 10.30 -14.03 -5.01
CA GLU A 142 11.66 -14.17 -5.57
C GLU A 142 11.80 -13.56 -6.97
N VAL A 143 10.69 -13.27 -7.66
CA VAL A 143 10.69 -12.75 -9.04
C VAL A 143 10.74 -11.22 -9.08
N THR A 144 10.59 -10.52 -7.96
CA THR A 144 10.48 -9.05 -7.94
C THR A 144 11.64 -8.38 -7.19
N GLU A 145 12.79 -8.34 -7.86
CA GLU A 145 14.06 -7.79 -7.32
C GLU A 145 13.96 -6.33 -6.89
N GLU A 146 13.21 -5.49 -7.61
CA GLU A 146 13.06 -4.06 -7.30
C GLU A 146 12.38 -3.83 -5.94
N MET A 147 11.44 -4.70 -5.57
CA MET A 147 10.70 -4.59 -4.30
C MET A 147 11.55 -5.04 -3.11
N ALA A 148 12.33 -6.12 -3.28
CA ALA A 148 13.31 -6.53 -2.27
C ALA A 148 14.40 -5.46 -2.08
N ALA A 149 14.87 -4.88 -3.18
CA ALA A 149 15.82 -3.78 -3.15
C ALA A 149 15.23 -2.52 -2.49
N PHE A 150 13.97 -2.15 -2.78
CA PHE A 150 13.33 -1.01 -2.13
C PHE A 150 13.23 -1.20 -0.61
N THR A 151 12.81 -2.37 -0.13
CA THR A 151 12.81 -2.68 1.32
C THR A 151 14.21 -2.56 1.92
N HIS A 152 15.25 -3.09 1.25
CA HIS A 152 16.64 -2.95 1.70
C HIS A 152 17.12 -1.50 1.69
N PHE A 153 16.78 -0.72 0.66
CA PHE A 153 17.10 0.70 0.55
C PHE A 153 16.57 1.48 1.76
N THR A 154 15.32 1.24 2.16
CA THR A 154 14.73 1.93 3.33
C THR A 154 15.48 1.62 4.64
N TYR A 155 16.04 0.41 4.78
CA TYR A 155 16.93 0.08 5.89
C TYR A 155 18.21 0.91 5.86
N ASN A 156 18.84 1.01 4.69
CA ASN A 156 20.07 1.76 4.54
C ASN A 156 19.86 3.25 4.80
N GLU A 157 18.84 3.82 4.17
CA GLU A 157 18.51 5.25 4.23
C GLU A 157 18.11 5.67 5.64
N SER A 158 17.35 4.83 6.35
CA SER A 158 17.00 5.05 7.75
C SER A 158 18.15 4.84 8.74
N ARG A 159 19.36 4.50 8.25
CA ARG A 159 20.54 4.13 9.04
C ARG A 159 20.30 2.93 9.95
N GLY A 160 19.57 1.96 9.44
CA GLY A 160 19.26 0.69 10.08
C GLY A 160 18.12 0.74 11.09
N ARG A 161 17.29 1.79 11.08
CA ARG A 161 16.23 2.00 12.07
C ARG A 161 14.89 1.38 11.69
N LEU A 162 14.60 1.23 10.40
CA LEU A 162 13.33 0.66 9.93
C LEU A 162 13.46 0.00 8.56
N ILE A 163 12.45 -0.78 8.18
CA ILE A 163 12.18 -1.17 6.80
C ILE A 163 10.75 -0.81 6.43
N VAL A 164 10.54 -0.44 5.16
CA VAL A 164 9.21 -0.49 4.53
C VAL A 164 9.01 -1.89 3.94
N CYS A 165 7.90 -2.52 4.28
CA CYS A 165 7.54 -3.88 3.93
C CYS A 165 6.03 -4.00 3.67
N ASP A 166 5.53 -5.23 3.52
CA ASP A 166 4.16 -5.49 3.07
C ASP A 166 3.84 -4.84 1.72
N LEU A 167 4.85 -4.77 0.85
CA LEU A 167 4.75 -4.11 -0.46
C LEU A 167 3.75 -4.86 -1.34
N GLN A 168 2.73 -4.15 -1.79
CA GLN A 168 1.65 -4.69 -2.60
C GLN A 168 1.07 -3.63 -3.54
N GLY A 169 0.58 -4.04 -4.69
CA GLY A 169 0.06 -3.14 -5.72
C GLY A 169 0.18 -3.72 -7.12
N VAL A 170 0.52 -2.89 -8.10
CA VAL A 170 0.61 -3.29 -9.52
C VAL A 170 1.91 -2.83 -10.16
N LYS A 171 2.45 -3.63 -11.09
CA LYS A 171 3.52 -3.21 -12.00
C LYS A 171 2.88 -2.72 -13.30
N LYS A 172 3.05 -1.44 -13.65
CA LYS A 172 2.55 -0.88 -14.92
C LYS A 172 3.49 -1.28 -16.07
N SER A 173 3.01 -1.15 -17.31
CA SER A 173 3.75 -1.58 -18.51
C SER A 173 5.12 -0.93 -18.68
N GLY A 174 5.30 0.30 -18.16
CA GLY A 174 6.58 1.00 -18.14
C GLY A 174 7.56 0.55 -17.05
N GLY A 175 7.27 -0.53 -16.32
CA GLY A 175 8.12 -1.05 -15.25
C GLY A 175 7.90 -0.43 -13.88
N ARG A 176 7.25 0.74 -13.81
CA ARG A 176 6.91 1.44 -12.57
C ARG A 176 5.93 0.63 -11.70
N PHE A 177 6.23 0.52 -10.42
CA PHE A 177 5.39 -0.09 -9.40
C PHE A 177 4.53 0.98 -8.73
N ILE A 178 3.21 0.76 -8.74
CA ILE A 178 2.26 1.57 -7.97
C ILE A 178 1.84 0.73 -6.77
N LEU A 179 2.27 1.16 -5.60
CA LEU A 179 2.08 0.48 -4.33
C LEU A 179 0.98 1.16 -3.51
N THR A 180 0.36 0.39 -2.63
CA THR A 180 -0.60 0.88 -1.65
C THR A 180 -0.49 0.04 -0.38
N ASP A 181 -1.02 0.58 0.71
CA ASP A 181 -1.15 -0.14 1.97
C ASP A 181 0.15 -0.78 2.50
N PRO A 182 1.23 0.00 2.67
CA PRO A 182 2.50 -0.51 3.17
C PRO A 182 2.45 -0.74 4.69
N ALA A 183 3.43 -1.50 5.19
CA ALA A 183 3.76 -1.55 6.62
C ALA A 183 5.20 -1.11 6.86
N ILE A 184 5.49 -0.66 8.08
CA ILE A 184 6.85 -0.34 8.52
C ILE A 184 7.19 -1.21 9.72
N CYS A 185 8.31 -1.93 9.65
CA CYS A 185 8.90 -2.58 10.82
C CYS A 185 10.05 -1.72 11.33
N SER A 186 10.04 -1.34 12.60
CA SER A 186 11.00 -0.38 13.16
C SER A 186 11.57 -0.80 14.50
N LEU A 187 12.78 -0.34 14.82
CA LEU A 187 13.37 -0.60 16.14
C LEU A 187 12.54 0.00 17.30
N SER A 188 11.73 1.03 17.02
CA SER A 188 10.91 1.71 18.02
C SER A 188 9.50 1.13 18.18
N GLN A 189 9.04 0.29 17.24
CA GLN A 189 7.68 -0.27 17.23
C GLN A 189 6.55 0.78 17.31
N ASN A 190 6.69 1.87 16.56
CA ASN A 190 5.76 3.01 16.62
C ASN A 190 4.89 3.18 15.37
N TYR A 191 4.94 2.23 14.43
CA TYR A 191 4.25 2.33 13.13
C TYR A 191 2.96 1.49 13.04
N GLY A 192 2.22 1.45 14.15
CA GLY A 192 0.93 0.78 14.24
C GLY A 192 1.03 -0.74 14.38
N ALA A 193 -0.13 -1.41 14.27
CA ALA A 193 -0.26 -2.82 14.62
C ALA A 193 0.45 -3.81 13.67
N THR A 194 0.89 -3.35 12.51
CA THR A 194 1.66 -4.15 11.54
C THR A 194 3.17 -4.04 11.74
N ASP A 195 3.63 -3.19 12.66
CA ASP A 195 5.05 -3.03 13.01
C ASP A 195 5.55 -4.22 13.85
N MET A 196 6.17 -5.19 13.16
CA MET A 196 6.79 -6.38 13.78
C MET A 196 8.17 -6.09 14.39
N GLY A 197 8.55 -4.83 14.52
CA GLY A 197 9.76 -4.43 15.22
C GLY A 197 11.07 -4.90 14.57
N GLU A 198 12.10 -5.06 15.41
CA GLU A 198 13.37 -5.66 14.99
C GLU A 198 13.18 -7.09 14.45
N GLU A 199 12.16 -7.83 14.90
CA GLU A 199 11.89 -9.17 14.41
C GLU A 199 11.51 -9.17 12.93
N GLY A 200 10.64 -8.26 12.49
CA GLY A 200 10.30 -8.09 11.07
C GLY A 200 11.52 -7.71 10.22
N ILE A 201 12.38 -6.83 10.73
CA ILE A 201 13.65 -6.45 10.08
C ILE A 201 14.56 -7.69 9.91
N ARG A 202 14.72 -8.48 10.98
CA ARG A 202 15.58 -9.68 10.95
C ARG A 202 15.01 -10.75 10.03
N ALA A 203 13.69 -10.93 10.02
CA ALA A 203 13.01 -11.87 9.13
C ALA A 203 13.19 -11.50 7.65
N PHE A 204 13.13 -10.21 7.30
CA PHE A 204 13.47 -9.75 5.95
C PHE A 204 14.91 -10.11 5.58
N PHE A 205 15.91 -9.73 6.39
CA PHE A 205 17.32 -9.95 6.05
C PHE A 205 17.76 -11.42 6.09
N ALA A 206 17.03 -12.28 6.80
CA ALA A 206 17.28 -13.72 6.81
C ALA A 206 16.90 -14.38 5.48
N ASN A 207 15.91 -13.83 4.76
CA ASN A 207 15.44 -14.36 3.49
C ASN A 207 15.90 -13.52 2.28
N HIS A 208 16.31 -12.28 2.49
CA HIS A 208 16.75 -11.38 1.43
C HIS A 208 18.15 -11.73 0.91
N THR A 209 18.26 -12.01 -0.38
CA THR A 209 19.54 -12.05 -1.10
C THR A 209 19.72 -10.75 -1.86
N CYS A 210 20.83 -10.04 -1.64
CA CYS A 210 21.10 -8.81 -2.40
C CYS A 210 21.12 -9.11 -3.89
N ASN A 211 20.50 -8.24 -4.69
CA ASN A 211 20.55 -8.27 -6.15
C ASN A 211 21.39 -7.08 -6.66
N TYR A 212 21.42 -6.92 -7.99
CA TYR A 212 22.23 -5.88 -8.65
C TYR A 212 21.82 -4.44 -8.29
N ILE A 213 20.64 -4.23 -7.71
CA ILE A 213 20.14 -2.92 -7.27
C ILE A 213 20.67 -2.58 -5.86
N CYS A 214 20.91 -3.57 -5.00
CA CYS A 214 21.21 -3.38 -3.58
C CYS A 214 22.54 -2.66 -3.25
N ASN A 215 23.31 -2.25 -4.26
CA ASN A 215 24.46 -1.32 -4.21
C ASN A 215 25.28 -1.32 -2.90
N GLU A 216 25.68 -2.51 -2.44
CA GLU A 216 26.46 -2.75 -1.20
C GLU A 216 25.89 -2.12 0.09
N TRP A 217 24.59 -1.87 0.14
CA TRP A 217 23.93 -1.28 1.29
C TRP A 217 24.06 -2.12 2.55
N LYS A 218 24.06 -1.43 3.69
CA LYS A 218 24.18 -2.07 5.01
C LYS A 218 23.10 -3.10 5.21
N ARG A 219 23.47 -4.24 5.80
CA ARG A 219 22.56 -5.32 6.21
C ARG A 219 22.47 -5.35 7.72
N HIS A 220 21.39 -5.95 8.24
CA HIS A 220 21.28 -6.19 9.67
C HIS A 220 22.39 -7.14 10.16
N PRO A 221 23.17 -6.80 11.20
CA PRO A 221 24.39 -7.53 11.59
C PRO A 221 24.15 -8.95 12.15
N ARG A 222 22.88 -9.33 12.40
CA ARG A 222 22.50 -10.62 13.03
C ARG A 222 21.49 -11.44 12.22
N SER A 223 21.62 -11.48 10.89
CA SER A 223 20.69 -12.19 9.99
C SER A 223 20.84 -13.72 9.96
N SER A 224 21.63 -14.32 10.86
CA SER A 224 22.10 -15.72 10.73
C SER A 224 21.19 -16.80 11.34
N ARG A 225 19.87 -16.61 11.41
CA ARG A 225 18.93 -17.68 11.81
C ARG A 225 17.91 -17.88 10.70
N SER A 226 17.68 -19.14 10.30
CA SER A 226 16.64 -19.50 9.33
C SER A 226 15.27 -19.12 9.90
N TYR A 227 14.63 -18.09 9.35
CA TYR A 227 13.25 -17.76 9.66
C TYR A 227 12.33 -18.61 8.79
N HIS A 228 11.50 -19.46 9.41
CA HIS A 228 10.44 -20.14 8.67
C HIS A 228 9.31 -19.15 8.38
N THR A 229 9.28 -18.63 7.15
CA THR A 229 8.18 -17.79 6.71
C THR A 229 6.98 -18.65 6.37
N GLN A 230 5.88 -18.50 7.11
CA GLN A 230 4.60 -18.94 6.57
C GLN A 230 4.12 -17.90 5.56
N ARG A 231 3.82 -18.38 4.35
CA ARG A 231 3.01 -17.63 3.39
C ARG A 231 1.65 -17.44 4.05
N ARG A 232 1.45 -16.34 4.79
CA ARG A 232 0.10 -15.86 5.07
C ARG A 232 -0.41 -15.36 3.74
N THR A 233 -0.93 -16.31 2.97
CA THR A 233 -1.56 -16.08 1.68
C THR A 233 -2.52 -14.92 1.85
N SER A 234 -2.36 -13.90 1.00
CA SER A 234 -3.47 -13.09 0.53
C SER A 234 -4.71 -13.97 0.46
N PHE A 235 -5.69 -13.65 1.31
CA PHE A 235 -6.94 -14.37 1.41
C PHE A 235 -7.59 -14.44 0.03
N ARG A 236 -8.08 -15.63 -0.30
CA ARG A 236 -8.76 -15.97 -1.56
C ARG A 236 -9.91 -15.01 -1.86
#